data_AF-E2SQ24-F1
#
_entry.id   AF-E2SQ24-F1
#
_cell.length_a   1.000
_cell.length_b   1.000
_cell.length_c   1.000
_cell.angle_alpha   90.00
_cell.angle_beta   90.00
_cell.angle_gamma   90.00
#
_symmetry.space_group_name_H-M   'P 1'
#
loop_
_entity.id
_entity.type
_entity.pdbx_description
1 polymer ?
#
loop_
_entity_poly.entity_id
_entity_poly.type
_entity_poly.pdbx_seq_one_letter_code
_entity_poly.pdbx_strand_id
1 'polypeptide(L)'
;MGSCFNFEDFCTEHNIILRIEKNLGSKIRGFCYYDGFYYYIILNNRCSYEQLQETVIHEMIHVFENHFICDREDAQSCENEVHTILHQLKRGEMLSQRHSI
;
A
#
# COMPACT_ATOMS: atom_id res chain seq x y z
N MET A 1 21.72 -31.63 8.87
CA MET A 1 20.92 -31.45 7.64
C MET A 1 20.38 -30.04 7.69
N GLY A 2 20.99 -29.10 6.96
CA GLY A 2 20.48 -27.73 6.88
C GLY A 2 19.38 -27.69 5.83
N SER A 3 18.16 -27.30 6.21
CA SER A 3 17.13 -26.97 5.25
C SER A 3 17.63 -25.76 4.43
N CYS A 4 17.63 -25.89 3.11
CA CYS A 4 17.85 -24.76 2.21
C CYS A 4 16.60 -23.90 2.30
N PHE A 5 16.55 -23.01 3.28
CA PHE A 5 15.44 -22.08 3.48
C PHE A 5 15.47 -21.08 2.33
N ASN A 6 14.66 -21.32 1.30
CA ASN A 6 14.62 -20.45 0.14
C ASN A 6 13.60 -19.31 0.38
N PHE A 7 13.66 -18.27 -0.45
CA PHE A 7 12.81 -17.10 -0.29
C PHE A 7 11.30 -17.41 -0.43
N GLU A 8 10.94 -18.42 -1.21
CA GLU A 8 9.54 -18.85 -1.37
C GLU A 8 9.02 -19.54 -0.11
N ASP A 9 9.86 -20.33 0.56
CA ASP A 9 9.55 -20.94 1.86
C ASP A 9 9.29 -19.85 2.90
N PHE A 10 10.17 -18.83 2.96
CA PHE A 10 9.99 -17.67 3.83
C PHE A 10 8.64 -16.97 3.56
N CYS A 11 8.35 -16.68 2.29
CA CYS A 11 7.09 -16.02 1.94
C CYS A 11 5.88 -16.86 2.38
N THR A 12 5.94 -18.18 2.19
CA THR A 12 4.86 -19.10 2.57
C THR A 12 4.63 -19.13 4.08
N GLU A 13 5.70 -19.23 4.88
CA GLU A 13 5.59 -19.24 6.35
C GLU A 13 5.04 -17.93 6.92
N HIS A 14 5.25 -16.81 6.22
CA HIS A 14 4.80 -15.48 6.64
C HIS A 14 3.53 -14.99 5.95
N ASN A 15 2.81 -15.86 5.22
CA ASN A 15 1.59 -15.51 4.46
C ASN A 15 1.82 -14.36 3.46
N ILE A 16 3.00 -14.30 2.85
CA ILE A 16 3.36 -13.30 1.84
C ILE A 16 3.17 -13.89 0.46
N ILE A 17 2.46 -13.16 -0.40
CA ILE A 17 2.20 -13.51 -1.79
C ILE A 17 2.84 -12.46 -2.68
N LEU A 18 3.96 -12.82 -3.33
CA LEU A 18 4.65 -11.98 -4.29
C LEU A 18 4.17 -12.26 -5.71
N ARG A 19 3.74 -11.22 -6.45
CA ARG A 19 3.30 -11.33 -7.85
C ARG A 19 3.88 -10.23 -8.71
N ILE A 20 4.22 -10.58 -9.94
CA ILE A 20 4.58 -9.63 -10.99
C ILE A 20 3.37 -9.48 -11.90
N GLU A 21 2.73 -8.32 -11.86
CA GLU A 21 1.52 -8.05 -12.64
C GLU A 21 1.83 -7.32 -13.94
N LYS A 22 1.05 -7.66 -14.97
CA LYS A 22 1.16 -7.00 -16.27
C LYS A 22 0.28 -5.76 -16.27
N ASN A 23 0.86 -4.63 -16.70
CA ASN A 23 0.11 -3.40 -16.96
C ASN A 23 -0.66 -2.86 -15.74
N LEU A 24 0.03 -2.52 -14.66
CA LEU A 24 -0.54 -1.84 -13.47
C LEU A 24 -1.17 -0.45 -13.73
N GLY A 25 -1.44 -0.09 -14.99
CA GLY A 25 -2.13 1.14 -15.41
C GLY A 25 -1.40 2.45 -15.10
N SER A 26 -0.39 2.42 -14.22
CA SER A 26 0.25 3.58 -13.63
C SER A 26 1.78 3.46 -13.67
N LYS A 27 2.46 4.55 -13.27
CA LYS A 27 3.92 4.63 -13.19
C LYS A 27 4.49 4.03 -11.90
N ILE A 28 3.66 3.43 -11.04
CA ILE A 28 4.13 2.84 -9.78
C ILE A 28 5.01 1.62 -10.08
N ARG A 29 6.06 1.43 -9.29
CA ARG A 29 7.01 0.31 -9.42
C ARG A 29 6.46 -0.98 -8.82
N GLY A 30 5.65 -0.84 -7.78
CA GLY A 30 4.91 -1.89 -7.10
C GLY A 30 4.12 -1.27 -5.96
N PHE A 31 3.44 -2.12 -5.20
CA PHE A 31 2.78 -1.77 -3.95
C PHE A 31 2.56 -3.06 -3.14
N CYS A 32 2.36 -2.92 -1.84
CA CYS A 32 1.83 -4.00 -1.03
C CYS A 32 0.61 -3.60 -0.21
N TYR A 33 -0.18 -4.61 0.15
CA TYR A 33 -1.36 -4.46 0.99
C TYR A 33 -1.64 -5.74 1.76
N TYR A 34 -2.33 -5.61 2.89
CA TYR A 34 -2.81 -6.72 3.71
C TYR A 34 -4.33 -6.86 3.56
N ASP A 35 -4.83 -8.06 3.28
CA ASP A 35 -6.27 -8.31 3.11
C ASP A 35 -6.97 -8.85 4.37
N GLY A 36 -6.23 -9.01 5.48
CA GLY A 36 -6.71 -9.66 6.71
C GLY A 36 -6.21 -11.09 6.90
N PHE A 37 -5.59 -11.70 5.87
CA PHE A 37 -5.01 -13.04 5.92
C PHE A 37 -3.61 -13.09 5.32
N TYR A 38 -3.39 -12.43 4.18
CA TYR A 38 -2.14 -12.46 3.42
C TYR A 38 -1.61 -11.05 3.16
N TYR A 39 -0.27 -10.93 3.15
CA TYR A 39 0.44 -9.77 2.63
C TYR A 39 0.66 -9.96 1.13
N TYR A 40 0.02 -9.14 0.30
CA TYR A 40 0.22 -9.15 -1.14
C TYR A 40 1.28 -8.11 -1.51
N ILE A 41 2.34 -8.54 -2.20
CA ILE A 41 3.32 -7.67 -2.82
C ILE A 41 3.15 -7.77 -4.33
N ILE A 42 2.78 -6.67 -4.96
CA ILE A 42 2.49 -6.59 -6.39
C ILE A 42 3.56 -5.73 -7.06
N LEU A 43 4.27 -6.30 -8.03
CA LEU A 43 5.33 -5.64 -8.77
C LEU A 43 4.91 -5.32 -10.21
N ASN A 44 5.44 -4.24 -10.77
CA ASN A 44 5.16 -3.83 -12.14
C ASN A 44 6.13 -4.49 -13.13
N ASN A 45 5.61 -5.31 -14.05
CA ASN A 45 6.43 -5.99 -15.06
C ASN A 45 7.18 -5.06 -16.04
N ARG A 46 6.90 -3.75 -16.02
CA ARG A 46 7.60 -2.75 -16.84
C ARG A 46 8.94 -2.31 -16.24
N CYS A 47 9.22 -2.68 -14.99
CA CYS A 47 10.48 -2.38 -14.31
C CYS A 47 11.58 -3.36 -14.69
N SER A 48 12.83 -2.90 -14.66
CA SER A 48 14.00 -3.78 -14.83
C SER A 48 14.12 -4.76 -13.65
N TYR A 49 14.90 -5.81 -13.82
CA TYR A 49 15.14 -6.79 -12.74
C TYR A 49 15.69 -6.13 -11.47
N GLU A 50 16.69 -5.26 -11.60
CA GLU A 50 17.26 -4.50 -10.46
C GLU A 50 16.18 -3.62 -9.80
N GLN A 51 15.35 -2.96 -10.60
CA GLN A 51 14.27 -2.14 -10.07
C GLN A 51 13.22 -2.96 -9.33
N LEU A 52 12.92 -4.18 -9.81
CA LEU A 52 12.00 -5.11 -9.16
C LEU A 52 12.59 -5.57 -7.82
N GLN A 53 13.88 -5.89 -7.76
CA GLN A 53 14.55 -6.27 -6.51
C GLN A 53 14.48 -5.14 -5.46
N GLU A 54 14.81 -3.90 -5.84
CA GLU A 54 14.67 -2.75 -4.95
C GLU A 54 13.22 -2.58 -4.45
N THR A 55 12.24 -2.81 -5.33
CA THR A 55 10.82 -2.69 -4.98
C THR A 55 10.42 -3.79 -4.00
N VAL A 56 10.83 -5.04 -4.22
CA VAL A 56 10.57 -6.15 -3.27
C VAL A 56 11.14 -5.80 -1.89
N ILE A 57 12.37 -5.30 -1.83
CA ILE A 57 12.99 -4.92 -0.56
C ILE A 57 12.16 -3.83 0.14
N HIS A 58 11.74 -2.81 -0.60
CA HIS A 58 10.93 -1.73 -0.05
C HIS A 58 9.58 -2.22 0.50
N GLU A 59 8.85 -3.01 -0.28
CA GLU A 59 7.54 -3.53 0.15
C GLU A 59 7.69 -4.54 1.31
N MET A 60 8.76 -5.32 1.34
CA MET A 60 9.05 -6.21 2.48
C MET A 60 9.31 -5.45 3.77
N ILE A 61 9.94 -4.27 3.71
CA ILE A 61 10.10 -3.40 4.89
C ILE A 61 8.72 -3.00 5.43
N HIS A 62 7.78 -2.62 4.57
CA HIS A 62 6.41 -2.30 5.00
C HIS A 62 5.69 -3.48 5.67
N VAL A 63 5.91 -4.70 5.17
CA VAL A 63 5.39 -5.92 5.81
C VAL A 63 6.03 -6.12 7.20
N PHE A 64 7.34 -5.96 7.32
CA PHE A 64 8.05 -6.16 8.61
C PHE A 64 7.74 -5.08 9.65
N GLU A 65 7.54 -3.85 9.22
CA GLU A 65 7.14 -2.73 10.09
C GLU A 65 5.65 -2.75 10.43
N ASN A 66 4.89 -3.73 9.92
CA ASN A 66 3.43 -3.84 10.07
C ASN A 66 2.72 -2.51 9.74
N HIS A 67 3.20 -1.74 8.76
CA HIS A 67 2.58 -0.47 8.36
C HIS A 67 1.11 -0.62 7.91
N PHE A 68 0.65 -1.85 7.68
CA PHE A 68 -0.74 -2.17 7.35
C PHE A 68 -1.67 -2.25 8.57
N ILE A 69 -1.11 -2.36 9.77
CA ILE A 69 -1.88 -2.41 11.01
C ILE A 69 -1.97 -0.98 11.54
N CYS A 70 -3.06 -0.30 11.20
CA CYS A 70 -3.38 1.00 11.80
C CYS A 70 -4.02 0.75 13.17
N ASP A 71 -3.40 1.27 14.23
CA ASP A 71 -3.99 1.21 15.57
C ASP A 71 -5.34 1.94 15.57
N ARG A 72 -6.31 1.43 16.32
CA ARG A 72 -7.69 1.97 16.32
C ARG A 72 -7.76 3.46 16.67
N GLU A 73 -6.85 3.92 17.52
CA GLU A 73 -6.77 5.32 17.93
C GLU A 73 -6.30 6.21 16.77
N ASP A 74 -5.31 5.75 16.00
CA ASP A 74 -4.81 6.43 14.79
C ASP A 74 -5.85 6.43 13.67
N ALA A 75 -6.57 5.33 13.50
CA ALA A 75 -7.64 5.22 12.50
C ALA A 75 -8.76 6.25 12.77
N GLN A 76 -9.20 6.38 14.03
CA GLN A 76 -10.26 7.31 14.40
C GLN A 76 -9.82 8.77 14.26
N SER A 77 -8.56 9.09 14.59
CA SER A 77 -8.00 10.42 14.35
C SER A 77 -7.98 10.76 12.86
N CYS A 78 -7.50 9.85 12.02
CA CYS A 78 -7.49 9.99 10.57
C CYS A 78 -8.90 10.18 9.98
N GLU A 79 -9.88 9.38 10.41
CA GLU A 79 -11.28 9.51 9.97
C GLU A 79 -11.83 10.91 10.27
N ASN A 80 -11.60 11.43 11.48
CA ASN A 80 -12.03 12.76 11.88
C ASN A 80 -11.37 13.88 11.06
N GLU A 81 -10.08 13.74 10.76
CA GLU A 81 -9.35 14.69 9.93
C GLU A 81 -9.89 14.71 8.50
N VAL A 82 -10.08 13.53 7.89
CA VAL A 82 -10.66 13.40 6.54
C VAL A 82 -12.08 13.98 6.50
N HIS A 83 -12.91 13.72 7.52
CA HIS A 83 -14.23 14.32 7.64
C HIS A 83 -14.16 15.86 7.66
N THR A 84 -13.19 16.42 8.38
CA THR A 84 -12.98 17.87 8.46
C THR A 84 -12.59 18.45 7.09
N ILE A 85 -11.64 17.82 6.39
CA ILE A 85 -11.21 18.22 5.04
C ILE A 85 -12.38 18.19 4.06
N LEU A 86 -13.17 17.10 4.04
CA LEU A 86 -14.34 16.97 3.17
C LEU A 86 -15.40 18.05 3.46
N HIS A 87 -15.60 18.40 4.73
CA HIS A 87 -16.53 19.46 5.10
C HIS A 87 -16.03 20.85 4.66
N GLN A 88 -14.72 21.10 4.73
CA GLN A 88 -14.12 22.34 4.22
C GLN A 88 -14.23 22.45 2.70
N LEU A 89 -14.00 21.36 1.97
CA LEU A 89 -14.16 21.33 0.50
C LEU A 89 -15.60 21.67 0.09
N LYS A 90 -16.59 21.05 0.71
CA LYS A 90 -18.01 21.37 0.48
C LYS A 90 -18.33 22.84 0.77
N ARG A 91 -17.75 23.43 1.82
CA ARG A 91 -17.93 24.86 2.12
C ARG A 91 -17.26 25.77 1.10
N GLY A 92 -16.08 25.42 0.59
CA GLY A 92 -15.40 26.15 -0.47
C GLY A 92 -16.20 26.18 -1.77
N GLU A 93 -16.81 25.05 -2.14
CA GLU A 93 -17.72 24.96 -3.29
C GLU A 93 -18.98 25.83 -3.10
N MET A 94 -19.58 25.85 -1.91
CA MET A 94 -20.73 26.71 -1.61
C MET A 94 -20.40 28.21 -1.57
N LEU A 95 -19.19 28.59 -1.15
CA LEU A 95 -18.74 30.00 -1.14
C LEU A 95 -18.38 30.49 -2.55
N SER A 96 -17.88 29.62 -3.42
CA SER A 96 -17.62 29.92 -4.84
C SER A 96 -18.92 30.18 -5.61
N GLN A 97 -20.01 29.47 -5.28
CA GLN A 97 -21.32 29.71 -5.91
C GLN A 97 -22.04 30.98 -5.44
N ARG A 98 -21.67 31.57 -4.30
CA ARG A 98 -22.29 32.79 -3.76
C ARG A 98 -21.73 34.11 -4.31
N HIS A 99 -20.58 34.08 -4.98
CA HIS A 99 -19.96 35.28 -5.57
C HIS A 99 -20.25 35.45 -7.07
N SER A 100 -21.12 34.60 -7.64
CA SER A 100 -21.50 34.62 -9.06
C SER A 100 -22.89 35.22 -9.31
N ILE A 101 -23.37 36.11 -8.43
CA ILE A 101 -24.66 36.83 -8.58
C ILE A 101 -24.38 38.32 -8.66
#